data_AF-A0A6I3DIS7-F1
#
_entry.id   AF-A0A6I3DIS7-F1
#
_cell.length_a   1.000
_cell.length_b   1.000
_cell.length_c   1.000
_cell.angle_alpha   90.00
_cell.angle_beta   90.00
_cell.angle_gamma   90.00
#
_symmetry.space_group_name_H-M   'P 1'
#
loop_
_entity.id
_entity.type
_entity.pdbx_description
1 polymer ?
#
loop_
_entity_poly.entity_id
_entity_poly.type
_entity_poly.pdbx_seq_one_letter_code
_entity_poly.pdbx_strand_id
1 'polypeptide(L)'
;MQSLVTPSAILAVAVRPHLWGTALRQLSRLSPDGWWKRAPFLPIPPADYIEFRFVTQYGGEHGSRDERVRTVDVLDYLAWCKEWNQAR
;
A
#
# COMPACT_ATOMS: atom_id res chain seq x y z
N MET A 1 11.70 -2.66 -13.25
CA MET A 1 10.92 -2.29 -12.05
C MET A 1 9.45 -2.31 -12.46
N GLN A 2 8.75 -3.42 -12.23
CA GLN A 2 7.33 -3.52 -12.57
C GLN A 2 6.55 -2.78 -11.48
N SER A 3 5.73 -1.80 -11.84
CA SER A 3 4.93 -1.04 -10.85
C SER A 3 3.89 -1.98 -10.25
N LEU A 4 4.07 -2.34 -8.98
CA LEU A 4 3.13 -3.21 -8.24
C LEU A 4 1.76 -2.52 -8.06
N VAL A 5 1.73 -1.18 -8.10
CA VAL A 5 0.53 -0.37 -7.92
C VAL A 5 0.05 0.14 -9.28
N THR A 6 -1.25 0.00 -9.51
CA THR A 6 -1.93 0.47 -10.73
C THR A 6 -2.09 2.01 -10.70
N PRO A 7 -1.94 2.72 -11.84
CA PRO A 7 -2.18 4.16 -11.92
C PRO A 7 -3.58 4.57 -11.42
N SER A 8 -4.56 3.68 -11.60
CA SER A 8 -5.92 3.84 -11.10
C SER A 8 -5.98 3.88 -9.57
N ALA A 9 -5.14 3.12 -8.86
CA ALA A 9 -5.09 3.16 -7.39
C ALA A 9 -4.56 4.50 -6.89
N ILE A 10 -3.51 5.02 -7.52
CA ILE A 10 -2.95 6.34 -7.18
C ILE A 10 -4.02 7.43 -7.39
N LEU A 11 -4.68 7.42 -8.55
CA LEU A 11 -5.75 8.38 -8.85
C LEU A 11 -6.92 8.26 -7.87
N ALA A 12 -7.35 7.04 -7.55
CA ALA A 12 -8.45 6.79 -6.63
C ALA A 12 -8.17 7.29 -5.20
N VAL A 13 -6.91 7.19 -4.73
CA VAL A 13 -6.50 7.78 -3.45
C VAL A 13 -6.38 9.30 -3.57
N ALA A 14 -5.87 9.82 -4.69
CA ALA A 14 -5.75 11.26 -4.93
C ALA A 14 -7.10 11.98 -4.86
N VAL A 15 -8.19 11.40 -5.38
CA VAL A 15 -9.53 12.00 -5.30
C VAL A 15 -10.22 11.85 -3.93
N ARG A 16 -9.58 11.21 -2.94
CA ARG A 16 -10.13 10.95 -1.59
C ARG A 16 -9.26 11.60 -0.50
N PRO A 17 -9.40 12.93 -0.26
CA PRO A 17 -8.54 13.67 0.66
C PRO A 17 -8.58 13.16 2.10
N HIS A 18 -9.71 12.59 2.52
CA HIS A 18 -9.89 12.01 3.85
C HIS A 18 -9.06 10.72 4.09
N LEU A 19 -8.42 10.16 3.06
CA LEU A 19 -7.49 9.02 3.16
C LEU A 19 -6.03 9.44 3.13
N TRP A 20 -5.70 10.68 2.74
CA TRP A 20 -4.32 11.09 2.48
C TRP A 20 -3.40 10.97 3.69
N GLY A 21 -3.86 11.41 4.87
CA GLY A 21 -3.07 11.30 6.10
C GLY A 21 -2.77 9.85 6.45
N THR A 22 -3.75 8.95 6.30
CA THR A 22 -3.56 7.52 6.51
C THR A 22 -2.64 6.93 5.44
N ALA A 23 -2.82 7.29 4.17
CA ALA A 23 -1.99 6.83 3.06
C ALA A 23 -0.52 7.18 3.25
N LEU A 24 -0.20 8.44 3.56
CA LEU A 24 1.17 8.88 3.80
C LEU A 24 1.78 8.17 5.02
N ARG A 25 1.01 8.02 6.11
CA ARG A 25 1.46 7.31 7.30
C ARG A 25 1.73 5.83 7.04
N GLN A 26 0.87 5.14 6.29
CA GLN A 26 1.11 3.74 5.95
C GLN A 26 2.30 3.64 5.00
N LEU A 27 2.39 4.48 3.96
CA LEU A 27 3.55 4.49 3.06
C LEU A 27 4.85 4.67 3.83
N SER A 28 4.94 5.60 4.78
CA SER A 28 6.15 5.80 5.58
C SER A 28 6.47 4.62 6.49
N ARG A 29 5.45 3.96 7.06
CA ARG A 29 5.62 2.83 7.99
C ARG A 29 5.98 1.51 7.30
N LEU A 30 5.51 1.34 6.07
CA LEU A 30 5.71 0.14 5.28
C LEU A 30 6.99 0.22 4.42
N SER A 31 7.53 1.41 4.26
CA SER A 31 8.79 1.62 3.54
C SER A 31 10.00 1.33 4.42
N PRO A 32 11.11 0.86 3.83
CA PRO A 32 12.35 0.64 4.57
C PRO A 32 12.87 1.92 5.21
N ASP A 33 13.51 1.81 6.37
CA ASP A 33 14.17 2.94 7.02
C ASP A 33 15.19 3.60 6.09
N GLY A 34 15.18 4.93 6.04
CA GLY A 34 16.12 5.68 5.21
C GLY A 34 15.83 5.64 3.71
N TRP A 35 14.59 5.33 3.29
CA TRP A 35 14.15 5.43 1.88
C TRP A 35 14.47 6.80 1.25
N TRP A 36 14.52 7.87 2.04
CA TRP A 36 14.88 9.23 1.61
C TRP A 36 16.38 9.45 1.39
N LYS A 37 17.25 8.50 1.74
CA LYS A 37 18.71 8.63 1.59
C LYS A 37 19.22 8.10 0.25
N ARG A 38 18.38 7.36 -0.50
CA ARG A 38 18.76 6.72 -1.75
C ARG A 38 17.69 6.95 -2.82
N ALA A 39 18.11 7.30 -4.04
CA ALA A 39 17.20 7.39 -5.17
C ALA A 39 16.42 6.06 -5.36
N PRO A 40 15.10 6.09 -5.65
CA PRO A 40 14.34 7.23 -6.15
C PRO A 40 13.77 8.18 -5.08
N PHE A 41 14.19 8.08 -3.81
CA PHE A 41 13.72 8.94 -2.71
C PHE A 41 12.20 8.88 -2.49
N LEU A 42 11.59 7.74 -2.84
CA LEU A 42 10.18 7.49 -2.66
C LEU A 42 9.96 6.43 -1.58
N PRO A 43 8.94 6.58 -0.72
CA PRO A 43 8.55 5.56 0.24
C PRO A 43 7.84 4.43 -0.50
N ILE A 44 8.62 3.51 -1.08
CA ILE A 44 8.14 2.33 -1.80
C ILE A 44 8.32 1.11 -0.89
N PRO A 45 7.22 0.43 -0.47
CA PRO A 45 7.32 -0.82 0.24
C PRO A 45 8.01 -1.91 -0.61
N PRO A 46 8.81 -2.80 -0.01
CA PRO A 46 9.46 -3.88 -0.74
C PRO A 46 8.42 -4.89 -1.26
N ALA A 47 8.70 -5.50 -2.42
CA ALA A 47 7.77 -6.44 -3.07
C ALA A 47 7.42 -7.62 -2.16
N ASP A 48 8.41 -8.16 -1.44
CA ASP A 48 8.25 -9.32 -0.55
C ASP A 48 7.31 -9.00 0.63
N TYR A 49 7.31 -7.73 1.10
CA TYR A 49 6.35 -7.30 2.13
C TYR A 49 4.93 -7.28 1.58
N ILE A 50 4.76 -6.77 0.35
CA ILE A 50 3.45 -6.74 -0.31
C ILE A 50 2.94 -8.17 -0.52
N GLU A 51 3.76 -9.07 -1.06
CA GLU A 51 3.45 -10.49 -1.23
C GLU A 51 3.01 -11.13 0.09
N PHE A 52 3.83 -11.01 1.14
CA PHE A 52 3.48 -11.50 2.47
C PHE A 52 2.13 -10.97 2.96
N ARG A 53 1.86 -9.68 2.74
CA ARG A 53 0.61 -9.05 3.16
C ARG A 53 -0.60 -9.65 2.43
N PHE A 54 -0.51 -9.83 1.12
CA PHE A 54 -1.59 -10.42 0.33
C PHE A 54 -1.81 -11.89 0.67
N VAL A 55 -0.75 -12.68 0.81
CA VAL A 55 -0.84 -14.10 1.25
C VAL A 55 -1.51 -14.21 2.62
N THR A 56 -1.20 -13.31 3.55
CA THR A 56 -1.82 -13.31 4.88
C THR A 56 -3.30 -12.88 4.85
N GLN A 57 -3.66 -11.97 3.95
CA GLN A 57 -5.01 -11.42 3.86
C GLN A 57 -5.98 -12.33 3.10
N TYR A 58 -5.53 -12.92 1.99
CA TYR A 58 -6.38 -13.68 1.07
C TYR A 58 -6.06 -15.19 1.04
N GLY A 59 -4.88 -15.60 1.48
CA GLY A 59 -4.41 -16.98 1.42
C GLY A 59 -3.93 -17.43 0.03
N GLY A 60 -3.03 -18.42 -0.02
CA GLY A 60 -2.71 -19.22 -1.21
C GLY A 60 -2.37 -18.44 -2.50
N GLU A 61 -2.98 -18.84 -3.62
CA GLU A 61 -2.75 -18.32 -4.98
C GLU A 61 -3.08 -16.82 -5.15
N HIS A 62 -3.99 -16.27 -4.33
CA HIS A 62 -4.48 -14.88 -4.43
C HIS A 62 -3.51 -13.82 -3.86
N GLY A 63 -2.32 -14.25 -3.44
CA GLY A 63 -1.25 -13.37 -2.96
C GLY A 63 0.07 -13.55 -3.69
N SER A 64 0.06 -14.29 -4.79
CA SER A 64 1.24 -14.54 -5.60
C SER A 64 1.73 -13.25 -6.28
N ARG A 65 3.05 -13.15 -6.46
CA ARG A 65 3.76 -11.97 -6.99
C ARG A 65 3.30 -11.52 -8.39
N ASP A 66 2.59 -12.38 -9.11
CA ASP A 66 2.03 -12.11 -10.43
C ASP A 66 0.64 -11.46 -10.39
N GLU A 67 -0.06 -11.49 -9.25
CA GLU A 67 -1.36 -10.85 -9.13
C GLU A 67 -1.21 -9.33 -8.91
N ARG A 68 -1.84 -8.54 -9.78
CA ARG A 68 -1.76 -7.08 -9.70
C ARG A 68 -2.58 -6.56 -8.53
N VAL A 69 -1.99 -5.65 -7.75
CA VAL A 69 -2.70 -4.90 -6.71
C VAL A 69 -3.89 -4.17 -7.34
N ARG A 70 -5.11 -4.55 -6.95
CA ARG A 70 -6.32 -3.89 -7.43
C ARG A 70 -6.55 -2.62 -6.63
N THR A 71 -7.16 -1.65 -7.29
CA THR A 71 -7.50 -0.37 -6.66
C THR A 71 -8.38 -0.54 -5.42
N VAL A 72 -9.31 -1.50 -5.43
CA VAL A 72 -10.19 -1.78 -4.29
C VAL A 72 -9.40 -2.26 -3.07
N ASP A 73 -8.40 -3.13 -3.25
CA ASP A 73 -7.59 -3.65 -2.15
C ASP A 73 -6.84 -2.51 -1.41
N VAL A 74 -6.36 -1.50 -2.16
CA VAL A 74 -5.71 -0.32 -1.60
C VAL A 74 -6.69 0.56 -0.83
N LEU A 75 -7.87 0.82 -1.39
CA LEU A 75 -8.88 1.67 -0.75
C LEU A 75 -9.41 1.04 0.54
N ASP A 76 -9.73 -0.26 0.50
CA ASP A 76 -10.24 -1.00 1.65
C ASP A 76 -9.20 -1.05 2.77
N TYR A 77 -7.93 -1.30 2.42
CA TYR A 77 -6.84 -1.29 3.40
C TYR A 77 -6.67 0.08 4.07
N LEU A 78 -6.72 1.18 3.31
CA LEU A 78 -6.59 2.53 3.86
C LEU A 78 -7.80 2.95 4.70
N ALA A 79 -9.01 2.55 4.29
CA ALA A 79 -10.23 2.78 5.06
C ALA A 79 -10.16 2.04 6.40
N TRP A 80 -9.84 0.74 6.37
CA TRP A 80 -9.63 -0.06 7.58
C TRP A 80 -8.55 0.52 8.50
N CYS A 81 -7.40 0.91 7.95
CA CYS A 81 -6.32 1.56 8.72
C CYS A 81 -6.78 2.87 9.38
N LYS A 82 -7.65 3.64 8.71
CA LYS A 82 -8.18 4.89 9.24
C LYS A 82 -9.11 4.60 10.42
N GLU A 83 -10.07 3.72 10.23
CA GLU A 83 -11.05 3.32 11.27
C GLU A 83 -10.35 2.76 12.50
N TRP A 84 -9.38 1.87 12.31
CA TRP A 84 -8.60 1.29 13.40
C TRP A 84 -7.79 2.32 14.21
N ASN A 85 -7.26 3.35 13.54
CA ASN A 85 -6.53 4.43 14.21
C ASN A 85 -7.48 5.39 14.95
N GLN A 86 -8.75 5.49 14.55
CA GLN A 86 -9.76 6.32 15.22
C GLN A 86 -10.40 5.60 16.42
N ALA A 87 -10.40 4.27 16.40
CA ALA A 87 -10.91 3.42 17.49
C ALA A 87 -9.90 3.19 18.64
N ARG A 88 -8.65 3.67 18.49
CA ARG A 88 -7.59 3.66 19.52
C ARG A 88 -7.53 4.99 20.25
#